data_AF-A0A4S0J2I5-F1
#
_entry.id   AF-A0A4S0J2I5-F1
#
_cell.length_a   1.000
_cell.length_b   1.000
_cell.length_c   1.000
_cell.angle_alpha   90.00
_cell.angle_beta   90.00
_cell.angle_gamma   90.00
#
_symmetry.space_group_name_H-M   'P 1'
#
loop_
_entity.id
_entity.type
_entity.pdbx_description
1 polymer ?
#
loop_
_entity_poly.entity_id
_entity_poly.type
_entity_poly.pdbx_seq_one_letter_code
_entity_poly.pdbx_strand_id
1 'polypeptide(L)'
;NEIALQETSTADPLLDSHIDGEAEPEPRKVEEKVPLAKVEWPVMPDPATLQRQGREMQVTRLPDGQVQVQMRTPDTSDQQVYTFAQKPCWQLVKREDESI
;
A
#
# COMPACT_ATOMS: atom_id res chain seq x y z
N ASN A 1 -12.25 -6.82 8.41
CA ASN A 1 -11.19 -7.20 7.45
C ASN A 1 -11.61 -8.38 6.57
N GLU A 2 -11.89 -8.17 5.29
CA GLU A 2 -12.32 -9.23 4.34
C GLU A 2 -11.20 -9.52 3.32
N ILE A 3 -10.36 -10.52 3.60
CA ILE A 3 -9.22 -10.87 2.72
C ILE A 3 -9.68 -11.25 1.31
N ALA A 4 -10.78 -11.98 1.18
CA ALA A 4 -11.35 -12.35 -0.13
C ALA A 4 -11.76 -11.14 -0.99
N LEU A 5 -12.20 -10.05 -0.36
CA LEU A 5 -12.47 -8.79 -1.07
C LEU A 5 -11.17 -8.15 -1.54
N GLN A 6 -10.12 -8.18 -0.71
CA GLN A 6 -8.81 -7.67 -1.09
C GLN A 6 -8.20 -8.49 -2.24
N GLU A 7 -8.28 -9.83 -2.20
CA GLU A 7 -7.83 -10.73 -3.27
C GLU A 7 -8.48 -10.41 -4.61
N THR A 8 -9.81 -10.25 -4.64
CA THR A 8 -10.55 -9.92 -5.87
C THR A 8 -10.36 -8.48 -6.35
N SER A 9 -9.94 -7.59 -5.45
CA SER A 9 -9.75 -6.16 -5.71
C SER A 9 -8.26 -5.76 -5.77
N THR A 10 -7.35 -6.71 -5.94
CA THR A 10 -5.91 -6.45 -6.12
C THR A 10 -5.51 -6.80 -7.54
N ALA A 11 -4.68 -5.96 -8.15
CA ALA A 11 -4.16 -6.20 -9.48
C ALA A 11 -3.23 -7.43 -9.50
N ASP A 12 -3.22 -8.15 -10.61
CA ASP A 12 -2.26 -9.22 -10.87
C ASP A 12 -1.45 -8.89 -12.13
N PRO A 13 -0.16 -8.52 -12.02
CA PRO A 13 0.61 -8.39 -10.77
C PRO A 13 0.32 -7.10 -10.00
N LEU A 14 0.50 -7.13 -8.68
CA LEU A 14 0.56 -5.97 -7.80
C LEU A 14 1.95 -5.32 -7.94
N LEU A 15 2.01 -4.00 -8.09
CA LEU A 15 3.27 -3.28 -7.92
C LEU A 15 3.53 -3.11 -6.43
N ASP A 16 4.61 -3.70 -5.93
CA ASP A 16 5.04 -3.54 -4.55
C ASP A 16 6.32 -2.73 -4.50
N SER A 17 6.41 -1.80 -3.56
CA SER A 17 7.63 -1.04 -3.35
C SER A 17 7.93 -0.92 -1.86
N HIS A 18 9.18 -1.05 -1.48
CA HIS A 18 9.63 -0.87 -0.10
C HIS A 18 10.98 -0.16 -0.06
N ILE A 19 11.32 0.42 1.10
CA ILE A 19 12.68 0.91 1.35
C ILE A 19 13.55 -0.27 1.79
N ASP A 20 14.56 -0.59 0.98
CA ASP A 20 15.63 -1.50 1.35
C ASP A 20 16.63 -0.73 2.22
N GLY A 21 16.50 -0.87 3.54
CA GLY A 21 17.35 -0.23 4.54
C GLY A 21 18.76 -0.83 4.63
N GLU A 22 18.99 -2.02 4.07
CA GLU A 22 20.29 -2.69 4.06
C GLU A 22 21.10 -2.40 2.79
N ALA A 23 20.52 -1.66 1.84
CA ALA A 23 21.22 -1.25 0.63
C ALA A 23 22.39 -0.31 0.92
N GLU A 24 23.55 -0.61 0.32
CA GLU A 24 24.73 0.28 0.34
C GLU A 24 24.85 1.04 -0.99
N PRO A 25 25.31 2.31 -0.98
CA PRO A 25 25.80 3.08 0.18
C PRO A 25 24.71 3.74 1.05
N GLU A 26 23.46 3.80 0.57
CA GLU A 26 22.32 4.40 1.27
C GLU A 26 21.05 3.58 1.02
N PRO A 27 20.05 3.62 1.94
CA PRO A 27 18.75 3.02 1.73
C PRO A 27 18.12 3.46 0.42
N ARG A 28 17.53 2.51 -0.32
CA ARG A 28 16.95 2.79 -1.63
C ARG A 28 15.57 2.19 -1.76
N LYS A 29 14.72 2.87 -2.53
CA LYS A 29 13.41 2.34 -2.91
C LYS A 29 13.58 1.21 -3.91
N VAL A 30 13.09 0.03 -3.54
CA VAL A 30 12.98 -1.14 -4.42
C VAL A 30 11.53 -1.23 -4.88
N GLU A 31 11.32 -1.53 -6.15
CA GLU A 31 9.99 -1.77 -6.73
C GLU A 31 9.99 -3.10 -7.47
N GLU A 32 8.97 -3.91 -7.24
CA GLU A 32 8.80 -5.23 -7.82
C GLU A 32 7.35 -5.49 -8.25
N LYS A 33 7.20 -6.45 -9.16
CA LYS A 33 5.89 -6.95 -9.61
C LYS A 33 5.59 -8.25 -8.90
N VAL A 34 4.69 -8.22 -7.93
CA VAL A 34 4.30 -9.38 -7.14
C VAL A 34 3.07 -10.02 -7.77
N PRO A 35 3.16 -11.26 -8.31
CA PRO A 35 1.98 -11.99 -8.74
C PRO A 35 1.00 -12.16 -7.58
N LEU A 36 -0.30 -12.13 -7.83
CA LEU A 36 -1.32 -12.21 -6.78
C LEU A 36 -1.13 -13.43 -5.87
N ALA A 37 -0.69 -14.57 -6.42
CA ALA A 37 -0.39 -15.80 -5.70
C ALA A 37 0.77 -15.70 -4.67
N LYS A 38 1.57 -14.63 -4.74
CA LYS A 38 2.68 -14.33 -3.83
C LYS A 38 2.44 -13.12 -2.93
N VAL A 39 1.28 -12.47 -3.07
CA VAL A 39 0.92 -11.34 -2.20
C VAL A 39 0.65 -11.87 -0.80
N GLU A 40 1.25 -11.23 0.19
CA GLU A 40 0.96 -11.49 1.60
C GLU A 40 -0.32 -10.77 2.03
N TRP A 41 -1.22 -11.50 2.69
CA TRP A 41 -2.54 -11.00 3.10
C TRP A 41 -2.62 -10.79 4.62
N PRO A 42 -3.38 -9.77 5.09
CA PRO A 42 -4.06 -8.75 4.30
C PRO A 42 -3.07 -7.75 3.70
N VAL A 43 -3.27 -7.37 2.43
CA VAL A 43 -2.37 -6.43 1.77
C VAL A 43 -2.50 -5.02 2.37
N MET A 44 -3.70 -4.66 2.82
CA MET A 44 -3.99 -3.41 3.52
C MET A 44 -4.61 -3.72 4.90
N PRO A 45 -4.15 -3.06 5.98
CA PRO A 45 -4.75 -3.21 7.30
C PRO A 45 -6.14 -2.59 7.37
N ASP A 46 -6.96 -3.05 8.33
CA ASP A 46 -8.34 -2.58 8.48
C ASP A 46 -8.37 -1.10 8.94
N PRO A 47 -8.91 -0.16 8.13
CA PRO A 47 -8.95 1.26 8.47
C PRO A 47 -9.65 1.57 9.80
N ALA A 48 -10.62 0.74 10.21
CA ALA A 48 -11.34 0.92 11.48
C ALA A 48 -10.45 0.68 12.71
N THR A 49 -9.29 0.06 12.52
CA THR A 49 -8.33 -0.23 13.59
C THR A 49 -7.23 0.82 13.73
N LEU A 50 -7.05 1.69 12.74
CA LEU A 50 -5.94 2.65 12.66
C LEU A 50 -5.93 3.64 13.82
N GLN A 51 -7.07 4.25 14.16
CA GLN A 51 -7.13 5.22 15.26
C GLN A 51 -6.73 4.60 16.61
N ARG A 52 -7.09 3.34 16.85
CA ARG A 52 -6.69 2.62 18.08
C ARG A 52 -5.19 2.31 18.12
N GLN A 53 -4.53 2.32 16.97
CA GLN A 53 -3.09 2.12 16.82
C GLN A 53 -2.32 3.45 16.77
N GLY A 54 -3.00 4.60 16.96
CA GLY A 54 -2.39 5.91 16.83
C GLY A 54 -2.03 6.28 15.39
N ARG A 55 -2.62 5.60 14.40
CA ARG A 55 -2.36 5.81 12.98
C ARG A 55 -3.43 6.71 12.35
N GLU A 56 -3.01 7.51 11.39
CA GLU A 56 -3.86 8.38 10.59
C GLU A 56 -4.02 7.82 9.18
N MET A 57 -5.20 8.05 8.59
CA MET A 57 -5.47 7.73 7.19
C MET A 57 -5.80 9.00 6.42
N GLN A 58 -5.12 9.21 5.30
CA GLN A 58 -5.40 10.29 4.36
C GLN A 58 -5.74 9.71 2.99
N VAL A 59 -6.79 10.23 2.36
CA VAL A 59 -7.21 9.82 1.02
C VAL A 59 -7.07 10.99 0.06
N THR A 60 -6.30 10.79 -1.01
CA THR A 60 -6.01 11.80 -2.02
C THR A 60 -6.42 11.29 -3.39
N ARG A 61 -7.15 12.10 -4.17
CA ARG A 61 -7.43 11.82 -5.59
C ARG A 61 -6.32 12.38 -6.45
N LEU A 62 -5.77 11.57 -7.34
CA LEU A 62 -4.72 11.94 -8.27
C LEU A 62 -5.31 12.49 -9.59
N PRO A 63 -4.56 13.33 -10.35
CA PRO A 63 -5.06 13.96 -11.57
C PRO A 63 -5.47 12.99 -12.68
N ASP A 64 -4.92 11.78 -12.67
CA ASP A 64 -5.21 10.70 -13.63
C ASP A 64 -6.44 9.86 -13.24
N GLY A 65 -7.15 10.25 -12.17
CA GLY A 65 -8.33 9.56 -11.65
C GLY A 65 -8.02 8.43 -10.68
N GLN A 66 -6.74 8.18 -10.36
CA GLN A 66 -6.36 7.22 -9.32
C GLN A 66 -6.67 7.78 -7.92
N VAL A 67 -6.76 6.89 -6.95
CA VAL A 67 -6.95 7.23 -5.53
C VAL A 67 -5.78 6.69 -4.74
N GLN A 68 -5.14 7.55 -3.98
CA GLN A 68 -4.06 7.19 -3.06
C GLN A 68 -4.59 7.22 -1.63
N VAL A 69 -4.42 6.12 -0.92
CA VAL A 69 -4.71 6.00 0.51
C VAL A 69 -3.37 5.91 1.22
N GLN A 70 -3.05 6.92 2.01
CA GLN A 70 -1.87 6.95 2.87
C GLN A 70 -2.27 6.59 4.29
N MET A 71 -1.52 5.69 4.92
CA MET A 71 -1.65 5.33 6.32
C MET A 71 -0.31 5.61 6.99
N ARG A 72 -0.31 6.40 8.06
CA ARG A 72 0.93 6.80 8.73
C ARG A 72 0.79 6.84 10.24
N THR A 73 1.88 6.66 10.94
CA THR A 73 1.97 6.95 12.37
C THR A 73 2.63 8.33 12.55
N PRO A 74 1.93 9.34 13.12
CA PRO A 74 2.48 10.68 13.31
C PRO A 74 3.82 10.66 14.06
N ASP A 75 4.70 11.59 13.71
CA ASP A 75 6.04 11.75 14.32
C ASP A 75 6.96 10.52 14.19
N THR A 76 6.68 9.62 13.25
CA THR A 76 7.53 8.45 12.92
C THR A 76 7.72 8.33 11.40
N SER A 77 8.66 7.48 11.00
CA SER A 77 8.84 7.09 9.60
C SER A 77 7.86 6.01 9.15
N ASP A 78 6.97 5.51 10.01
CA ASP A 78 6.02 4.45 9.63
C ASP A 78 4.93 5.01 8.72
N GLN A 79 5.03 4.67 7.43
CA GLN A 79 4.11 5.12 6.40
C GLN A 79 3.94 4.05 5.33
N GLN A 80 2.69 3.74 5.00
CA GLN A 80 2.34 2.97 3.82
C GLN A 80 1.39 3.76 2.92
N VAL A 81 1.57 3.58 1.62
CA VAL A 81 0.77 4.20 0.58
C VAL A 81 0.18 3.11 -0.31
N TYR A 82 -1.12 3.23 -0.58
CA TYR A 82 -1.88 2.31 -1.39
C TYR A 82 -2.53 3.05 -2.54
N THR A 83 -2.18 2.70 -3.76
CA THR A 83 -2.74 3.34 -4.96
C THR A 83 -3.76 2.44 -5.62
N PHE A 84 -4.95 2.98 -5.82
CA PHE A 84 -6.07 2.34 -6.46
C PHE A 84 -6.34 2.98 -7.82
N ALA A 85 -6.61 2.15 -8.82
CA ALA A 85 -7.05 2.59 -10.14
C ALA A 85 -8.37 1.91 -10.50
N GLN A 86 -9.21 2.59 -11.28
CA GLN A 86 -10.52 2.08 -11.68
C GLN A 86 -10.50 1.56 -13.12
N LYS A 87 -10.37 0.23 -13.33
CA LYS A 87 -10.44 -0.42 -14.66
C LYS A 87 -10.84 -1.91 -14.61
N PRO A 88 -12.10 -2.32 -14.86
CA PRO A 88 -13.35 -1.56 -14.86
C PRO A 88 -13.87 -1.25 -13.44
N CYS A 89 -13.36 -1.95 -12.42
CA CYS A 89 -13.65 -1.73 -11.00
C CYS A 89 -12.42 -1.13 -10.30
N TRP A 90 -12.58 -0.62 -9.09
CA TRP A 90 -11.44 -0.21 -8.26
C TRP A 90 -10.57 -1.42 -7.92
N GLN A 91 -9.28 -1.31 -8.21
CA GLN A 91 -8.29 -2.30 -7.84
C GLN A 91 -7.08 -1.63 -7.20
N LEU A 92 -6.51 -2.26 -6.18
CA LEU A 92 -5.20 -1.92 -5.65
C LEU A 92 -4.16 -2.28 -6.70
N VAL A 93 -3.52 -1.27 -7.28
CA VAL A 93 -2.50 -1.44 -8.33
C VAL A 93 -1.09 -1.29 -7.80
N LYS A 94 -0.92 -0.56 -6.68
CA LYS A 94 0.38 -0.35 -6.05
C LYS A 94 0.28 -0.31 -4.53
N ARG A 95 1.21 -0.98 -3.85
CA ARG A 95 1.52 -0.80 -2.42
C ARG A 95 2.94 -0.26 -2.30
N GLU A 96 3.13 0.71 -1.42
CA GLU A 96 4.43 1.29 -1.09
C GLU A 96 4.59 1.28 0.42
N ASP A 97 5.62 0.61 0.93
CA ASP A 97 6.03 0.62 2.33
C ASP A 97 7.26 1.52 2.49
N GLU A 98 7.03 2.70 3.05
CA GLU A 98 8.05 3.74 3.20
C GLU A 98 8.59 3.81 4.63
N SER A 99 8.34 2.77 5.43
CA SER A 99 8.88 2.61 6.77
C SER A 99 10.39 2.35 6.76
N ILE A 100 11.09 2.99 7.70
CA ILE A 100 12.54 2.88 7.96
C ILE A 100 12.76 2.73 9.47
#